data_AF-W1Y3F6-F1
#
_entry.id   AF-W1Y3F6-F1
#
_cell.length_a   1.000
_cell.length_b   1.000
_cell.length_c   1.000
_cell.angle_alpha   90.00
_cell.angle_beta   90.00
_cell.angle_gamma   90.00
#
_symmetry.space_group_name_H-M   'P 1'
#
loop_
_entity.id
_entity.type
_entity.pdbx_description
1 polymer ?
#
loop_
_entity_poly.entity_id
_entity_poly.type
_entity_poly.pdbx_seq_one_letter_code
_entity_poly.pdbx_strand_id
1 'polypeptide(L)'
;VKRPNLFNWHMTQPDESILVSDGKTLWFYNPFVEQATATWLKDATGNTPFMLIARNQSSDWQQYNIKQNGDDFVLTPKASNGNLKQFTINVGRDGTIHQFS
;
A
#
# COMPACT_ATOMS: atom_id res chain seq x y z
N VAL A 1 -0.89 10.36 8.38
CA VAL A 1 -0.53 9.03 8.92
C VAL A 1 -0.04 9.19 10.35
N LYS A 2 -0.51 8.36 11.30
CA LYS A 2 -0.01 8.34 12.69
C LYS A 2 0.54 6.94 12.99
N ARG A 3 1.83 6.88 13.30
CA ARG A 3 2.47 5.60 13.62
C ARG A 3 2.24 5.25 15.10
N PRO A 4 2.11 3.96 15.46
CA PRO A 4 1.99 2.81 14.56
C PRO A 4 0.55 2.61 14.02
N ASN A 5 0.43 2.08 12.81
CA ASN A 5 -0.78 1.45 12.23
C ASN A 5 -2.03 2.33 11.97
N LEU A 6 -2.00 3.65 12.16
CA LEU A 6 -3.13 4.52 11.82
C LEU A 6 -2.85 5.30 10.54
N PHE A 7 -3.74 5.14 9.57
CA PHE A 7 -3.66 5.92 8.33
C PHE A 7 -5.04 6.12 7.72
N ASN A 8 -5.13 7.18 6.92
CA ASN A 8 -6.19 7.40 5.97
C ASN A 8 -5.48 7.74 4.66
N TRP A 9 -5.71 6.91 3.65
CA TRP A 9 -5.13 7.03 2.34
C TRP A 9 -6.25 7.18 1.32
N HIS A 10 -6.18 8.25 0.54
CA HIS A 10 -7.18 8.58 -0.47
C HIS A 10 -6.49 8.60 -1.83
N MET A 11 -6.75 7.57 -2.63
CA MET A 11 -6.35 7.52 -4.03
C MET A 11 -7.42 8.22 -4.84
N THR A 12 -7.04 9.20 -5.64
CA THR A 12 -7.97 9.92 -6.53
C THR A 12 -7.81 9.54 -7.99
N GLN A 13 -6.74 8.81 -8.36
CA GLN A 13 -6.43 8.40 -9.73
C GLN A 13 -5.72 7.04 -9.76
N PRO A 14 -5.91 6.22 -10.82
CA PRO A 14 -6.85 6.42 -11.95
C PRO A 14 -8.32 6.25 -11.54
N ASP A 15 -8.59 5.41 -10.54
CA ASP A 15 -9.91 5.23 -9.93
C ASP A 15 -9.85 5.67 -8.47
N GLU A 16 -10.90 6.35 -8.01
CA GLU A 16 -10.96 6.81 -6.62
C GLU A 16 -11.14 5.63 -5.66
N SER A 17 -10.34 5.60 -4.60
CA SER A 17 -10.52 4.64 -3.50
C SER A 17 -9.95 5.19 -2.18
N ILE A 18 -10.57 4.78 -1.08
CA ILE A 18 -10.20 5.18 0.28
C ILE A 18 -9.78 3.94 1.04
N LEU A 19 -8.61 4.01 1.68
CA LEU A 19 -8.10 2.96 2.53
C LEU A 19 -7.75 3.53 3.90
N VAL A 20 -8.42 3.04 4.94
CA VAL A 20 -8.31 3.54 6.31
C VAL A 20 -7.92 2.41 7.24
N SER A 21 -7.00 2.66 8.17
CA SER A 21 -6.81 1.78 9.32
C SER A 21 -6.94 2.50 10.65
N ASP A 22 -7.70 1.87 11.53
CA ASP A 22 -7.88 2.23 12.94
C ASP A 22 -6.88 1.51 13.86
N GLY A 23 -5.89 0.82 13.29
CA GLY A 23 -4.88 0.04 14.00
C GLY A 23 -5.27 -1.41 14.29
N LYS A 24 -6.54 -1.80 14.06
CA LYS A 24 -7.04 -3.18 14.19
C LYS A 24 -7.72 -3.66 12.92
N THR A 25 -8.46 -2.78 12.27
CA THR A 25 -9.25 -3.01 11.07
C THR A 25 -8.63 -2.24 9.91
N LEU A 26 -8.66 -2.85 8.74
CA LEU A 26 -8.38 -2.25 7.45
C LEU A 26 -9.70 -2.10 6.70
N TRP A 27 -10.08 -0.86 6.44
CA TRP A 27 -11.25 -0.48 5.68
C TRP A 27 -10.81 -0.08 4.27
N PHE A 28 -11.34 -0.75 3.26
CA PHE A 28 -11.24 -0.34 1.86
C PHE A 28 -12.60 0.10 1.37
N TYR A 29 -12.69 1.29 0.80
CA TYR A 29 -13.91 1.85 0.24
C TYR A 29 -13.65 2.28 -1.20
N ASN A 30 -14.48 1.78 -2.10
CA ASN A 30 -14.51 2.21 -3.49
C ASN A 30 -15.80 3.01 -3.72
N PRO A 31 -15.74 4.34 -3.85
CA PRO A 31 -16.91 5.19 -4.06
C PRO A 31 -17.62 4.92 -5.38
N PHE A 32 -16.93 4.46 -6.43
CA PHE A 32 -17.55 4.21 -7.73
C PHE A 32 -18.61 3.11 -7.68
N VAL A 33 -18.37 2.06 -6.89
CA VAL A 33 -19.34 0.96 -6.65
C VAL A 33 -20.03 1.05 -5.29
N GLU A 34 -19.82 2.15 -4.56
CA GLU A 34 -20.34 2.38 -3.21
C GLU A 34 -20.08 1.23 -2.22
N GLN A 35 -18.95 0.53 -2.37
CA GLN A 35 -18.67 -0.68 -1.60
C GLN A 35 -17.56 -0.46 -0.58
N ALA A 36 -17.81 -0.91 0.66
CA ALA A 36 -16.81 -0.98 1.72
C ALA A 36 -16.49 -2.43 2.12
N THR A 37 -15.22 -2.72 2.31
CA THR A 37 -14.71 -4.00 2.81
C THR A 37 -13.90 -3.77 4.08
N ALA A 38 -14.21 -4.54 5.13
CA ALA A 38 -13.47 -4.51 6.40
C ALA A 38 -12.73 -5.84 6.58
N THR A 39 -11.42 -5.75 6.85
CA THR A 39 -10.58 -6.92 7.16
C THR A 39 -9.75 -6.65 8.40
N TRP A 40 -9.37 -7.68 9.14
CA TRP A 40 -8.44 -7.51 10.25
C TRP A 40 -7.07 -7.10 9.71
N LEU A 41 -6.47 -6.05 10.26
CA LEU A 41 -5.15 -5.55 9.84
C LEU A 41 -4.06 -6.63 9.99
N LYS A 42 -4.20 -7.53 10.98
CA LYS A 42 -3.32 -8.70 11.16
C LYS A 42 -3.46 -9.76 10.05
N ASP A 43 -4.63 -9.86 9.45
CA ASP A 43 -4.97 -10.85 8.42
C ASP A 43 -4.84 -10.26 7.00
N ALA A 44 -4.74 -8.94 6.89
CA ALA A 44 -4.32 -8.24 5.69
C ALA A 44 -2.89 -8.67 5.35
N THR A 45 -2.79 -9.75 4.58
CA THR A 45 -1.53 -10.30 4.09
C THR A 45 -0.79 -9.24 3.27
N GLY A 46 0.54 -9.23 3.36
CA GLY A 46 1.43 -8.26 2.71
C GLY A 46 1.46 -8.28 1.18
N ASN A 47 0.39 -8.79 0.57
CA ASN A 47 0.20 -8.94 -0.87
C ASN A 47 -0.35 -7.67 -1.53
N THR A 48 -0.74 -6.66 -0.74
CA THR A 48 -1.10 -5.35 -1.27
C THR A 48 0.03 -4.36 -1.02
N PRO A 49 0.48 -3.64 -2.07
CA PRO A 49 1.53 -2.64 -1.98
C PRO A 49 1.38 -1.67 -0.81
N PHE A 50 0.14 -1.30 -0.50
CA PHE A 50 -0.16 -0.29 0.50
C PHE A 50 0.29 -0.74 1.90
N MET A 51 0.19 -2.04 2.21
CA MET A 51 0.60 -2.58 3.51
C MET A 51 2.08 -2.37 3.80
N LEU A 52 2.93 -2.27 2.77
CA LEU A 52 4.35 -1.96 2.91
C LEU A 52 4.57 -0.56 3.48
N ILE A 53 3.78 0.41 3.02
CA ILE A 53 3.84 1.79 3.52
C ILE A 53 3.32 1.86 4.96
N ALA A 54 2.19 1.21 5.23
CA ALA A 54 1.51 1.30 6.52
C ALA A 54 2.28 0.62 7.66
N ARG A 55 2.85 -0.56 7.39
CA ARG A 55 3.62 -1.34 8.38
C ARG A 55 5.08 -0.89 8.43
N ASN A 56 5.64 -0.51 7.29
CA ASN A 56 7.05 -0.15 7.11
C ASN A 56 8.02 -1.13 7.80
N GLN A 57 7.75 -2.43 7.69
CA GLN A 57 8.59 -3.47 8.29
C GLN A 57 9.56 -4.02 7.24
N SER A 58 10.85 -4.10 7.58
CA SER A 58 11.90 -4.60 6.68
C SER A 58 11.60 -6.00 6.13
N SER A 59 10.95 -6.87 6.91
CA SER A 59 10.53 -8.21 6.48
C SER A 59 9.57 -8.21 5.29
N ASP A 60 8.71 -7.20 5.21
CA ASP A 60 7.70 -7.11 4.15
C ASP A 60 8.39 -6.67 2.84
N TRP A 61 9.31 -5.70 2.91
CA TRP A 61 10.09 -5.25 1.76
C TRP A 61 11.00 -6.34 1.17
N GLN A 62 11.48 -7.28 1.99
CA GLN A 62 12.33 -8.39 1.53
C GLN A 62 11.61 -9.36 0.57
N GLN A 63 10.29 -9.33 0.52
CA GLN A 63 9.49 -10.16 -0.39
C GLN A 63 9.46 -9.62 -1.83
N TYR A 64 10.05 -8.45 -2.07
CA TYR A 64 10.02 -7.76 -3.36
C TYR A 64 11.43 -7.55 -3.91
N ASN A 65 11.54 -7.60 -5.23
CA ASN A 65 12.68 -7.05 -5.96
C ASN A 65 12.40 -5.56 -6.20
N ILE A 66 13.29 -4.69 -5.71
CA ILE A 66 13.11 -3.25 -5.76
C ILE A 66 14.11 -2.66 -6.76
N LYS A 67 13.62 -1.89 -7.72
CA LYS A 67 14.42 -1.05 -8.61
C LYS A 67 14.14 0.41 -8.29
N GLN A 68 15.19 1.22 -8.23
CA GLN A 68 15.07 2.64 -7.92
C GLN A 68 15.61 3.48 -9.09
N ASN A 69 14.90 4.57 -9.41
CA ASN A 69 15.36 5.63 -10.30
C ASN A 69 14.98 7.00 -9.70
N GLY A 70 15.94 7.66 -9.05
CA GLY A 70 15.64 8.87 -8.30
C GLY A 70 14.66 8.60 -7.16
N ASP A 71 13.50 9.26 -7.21
CA ASP A 71 12.42 9.12 -6.24
C ASP A 71 11.39 8.04 -6.66
N ASP A 72 11.55 7.44 -7.84
CA ASP A 72 10.70 6.34 -8.32
C ASP A 72 11.23 4.98 -7.87
N PHE A 73 10.36 4.18 -7.28
CA PHE A 73 10.63 2.81 -6.86
C PHE A 73 9.65 1.86 -7.51
N VAL A 74 10.18 0.87 -8.23
CA VAL A 74 9.41 -0.20 -8.84
C VAL A 74 9.62 -1.47 -8.05
N LEU A 75 8.53 -2.06 -7.57
CA LEU A 75 8.53 -3.25 -6.74
C LEU A 75 7.84 -4.39 -7.47
N THR A 76 8.54 -5.52 -7.55
CA THR A 76 8.06 -6.74 -8.19
C THR A 76 8.09 -7.87 -7.16
N PRO A 77 6.97 -8.53 -6.85
CA PRO A 77 6.96 -9.65 -5.91
C PRO A 77 7.93 -10.73 -6.35
N LYS A 78 8.69 -11.31 -5.41
CA LYS A 78 9.55 -12.46 -5.67
C LYS A 78 8.74 -13.75 -5.86
N ALA A 79 7.57 -13.81 -5.23
CA ALA A 79 6.68 -14.96 -5.32
C ALA A 79 5.62 -14.75 -6.41
N SER A 80 5.46 -15.74 -7.28
CA SER A 80 4.55 -15.70 -8.44
C SER A 80 3.09 -16.01 -8.10
N ASN A 81 2.76 -16.12 -6.81
CA ASN A 81 1.47 -16.61 -6.29
C ASN A 81 0.47 -15.48 -5.97
N GLY A 82 0.84 -14.22 -6.18
CA GLY A 82 -0.03 -13.07 -5.99
C GLY A 82 -0.65 -12.58 -7.31
N ASN A 83 -1.86 -12.01 -7.24
CA ASN A 83 -2.47 -11.28 -8.37
C ASN A 83 -1.70 -9.99 -8.74
N LEU A 84 -0.74 -9.60 -7.91
CA LEU A 84 0.05 -8.41 -8.09
C LEU A 84 1.26 -8.71 -8.99
N LYS A 85 1.37 -8.05 -10.15
CA LYS A 85 2.52 -8.24 -11.05
C LYS A 85 3.66 -7.28 -10.73
N GLN A 86 3.32 -6.04 -10.45
CA GLN A 86 4.24 -4.93 -10.21
C GLN A 86 3.45 -3.80 -9.58
N PHE A 87 4.14 -2.95 -8.83
CA PHE A 87 3.64 -1.63 -8.44
C PHE A 87 4.80 -0.66 -8.37
N THR A 88 4.47 0.61 -8.48
CA THR A 88 5.38 1.74 -8.46
C THR A 88 4.99 2.69 -7.36
N ILE A 89 5.97 3.17 -6.63
CA ILE A 89 5.81 4.21 -5.61
C ILE A 89 6.83 5.31 -5.89
N ASN A 90 6.37 6.55 -5.89
CA ASN A 90 7.26 7.72 -5.92
C ASN A 90 7.34 8.30 -4.50
N VAL A 91 8.54 8.31 -3.92
CA VAL A 91 8.81 8.83 -2.57
C VAL A 91 9.96 9.81 -2.61
N GLY A 92 9.69 11.06 -2.26
CA GLY A 92 10.71 12.09 -2.09
C GLY A 92 11.66 11.78 -0.93
N ARG A 93 12.84 12.39 -0.96
CA ARG A 93 13.86 12.24 0.11
C ARG A 93 13.40 12.70 1.50
N ASP A 94 12.37 13.53 1.56
CA ASP A 94 11.68 13.97 2.78
C ASP A 94 10.70 12.92 3.33
N GLY A 95 10.52 11.80 2.62
CA GLY A 95 9.59 10.73 2.95
C GLY A 95 8.16 10.99 2.48
N THR A 96 7.92 12.04 1.68
CA THR A 96 6.62 12.34 1.09
C THR A 96 6.35 11.39 -0.07
N ILE A 97 5.19 10.75 -0.09
CA ILE A 97 4.78 9.88 -1.19
C ILE A 97 3.98 10.70 -2.18
N HIS A 98 4.46 10.84 -3.41
CA HIS A 98 3.81 11.63 -4.46
C HIS A 98 2.90 10.80 -5.36
N GLN A 99 3.23 9.53 -5.58
CA GLN A 99 2.46 8.64 -6.46
C GLN A 99 2.52 7.19 -6.00
N PHE A 100 1.44 6.46 -6.26
CA PHE A 100 1.32 5.04 -6.00
C PHE A 100 0.41 4.37 -7.03
N SER A 101 0.94 3.40 -7.79
CA SER A 101 0.22 2.74 -8.91
C SER A 101 0.63 1.30 -9.12
#